data_AF-A0A2N5FUQ3-F1
#
_entry.id   AF-A0A2N5FUQ3-F1
#
_cell.length_a   1.000
_cell.length_b   1.000
_cell.length_c   1.000
_cell.angle_alpha   90.00
_cell.angle_beta   90.00
_cell.angle_gamma   90.00
#
_symmetry.space_group_name_H-M   'P 1'
#
loop_
_entity.id
_entity.type
_entity.pdbx_description
1 polymer ?
#
loop_
_entity_poly.entity_id
_entity_poly.type
_entity_poly.pdbx_seq_one_letter_code
_entity_poly.pdbx_strand_id
1 'polypeptide(L)'
;MDINEAHEVESILAKLECQGMDVKRLSQILTPMIENEKAKEFKEKRKIKYSWGKFDPVKTISRISEIFNAETLFEEASYEESVLNNETNDILHVFELLDLSDDELLDYAKKLREIKQYRRRAKDFVEIIRPLRDYVNENKQVLKKLGNVRAETERIVARLENRQYKPRVDTTLEHAFKKASGKRDVELHMVQ
;
A
#
# COMPACT_ATOMS: atom_id res chain seq x y z
N MET A 1 26.30 6.65 16.04
CA MET A 1 26.67 7.98 15.55
C MET A 1 25.87 8.99 16.34
N ASP A 2 26.52 9.83 17.13
CA ASP A 2 25.89 10.99 17.76
C ASP A 2 25.90 12.22 16.82
N ILE A 3 25.32 13.34 17.25
CA ILE A 3 25.20 14.54 16.40
C ILE A 3 26.56 15.19 16.08
N ASN A 4 27.52 15.11 17.00
CA ASN A 4 28.85 15.67 16.80
C ASN A 4 29.61 14.82 15.78
N GLU A 5 29.54 13.49 15.93
CA GLU A 5 30.06 12.53 14.97
C GLU A 5 29.41 12.71 13.59
N ALA A 6 28.10 12.98 13.53
CA ALA A 6 27.40 13.22 12.26
C ALA A 6 27.91 14.47 11.52
N HIS A 7 28.16 15.56 12.26
CA HIS A 7 28.73 16.80 11.70
C HIS A 7 30.17 16.61 11.24
N GLU A 8 30.95 15.82 11.98
CA GLU A 8 32.33 15.52 11.64
C GLU A 8 32.41 14.65 10.38
N VAL A 9 31.60 13.59 10.29
CA VAL A 9 31.51 12.72 9.11
C VAL A 9 31.08 13.51 7.88
N GLU A 10 30.10 14.42 8.01
CA GLU A 10 29.68 15.29 6.90
C GLU A 10 30.82 16.21 6.44
N SER A 11 31.56 16.81 7.38
CA SER A 11 32.73 17.64 7.05
C SER A 11 33.83 16.83 6.36
N ILE A 12 34.07 15.58 6.79
CA ILE A 12 35.07 14.70 6.20
C ILE A 12 34.66 14.30 4.79
N LEU A 13 33.40 13.88 4.58
CA LEU A 13 32.88 13.54 3.26
C LEU A 13 33.05 14.70 2.27
N ALA A 14 32.69 15.93 2.68
CA ALA A 14 32.86 17.12 1.85
C ALA A 14 34.33 17.38 1.49
N LYS A 15 35.27 17.18 2.44
CA LYS A 15 36.71 17.34 2.17
C LYS A 15 37.24 16.31 1.20
N LEU A 16 36.85 15.04 1.34
CA LEU A 16 37.28 13.95 0.45
C LEU A 16 36.74 14.16 -0.97
N GLU A 17 35.50 14.64 -1.08
CA GLU A 17 34.88 15.00 -2.36
C GLU A 17 35.63 16.17 -3.02
N CYS A 18 36.00 17.21 -2.27
CA CYS A 18 36.85 18.31 -2.75
C CYS A 18 38.27 17.86 -3.15
N GLN A 19 38.78 16.78 -2.57
CA GLN A 19 40.06 16.15 -2.93
C GLN A 19 39.94 15.22 -4.16
N GLY A 20 38.75 15.12 -4.77
CA GLY A 20 38.52 14.34 -5.99
C GLY A 20 38.35 12.85 -5.74
N MET A 21 38.11 12.42 -4.50
CA MET A 21 37.85 11.02 -4.18
C MET A 21 36.41 10.61 -4.49
N ASP A 22 36.24 9.39 -5.01
CA ASP A 22 34.91 8.80 -5.21
C ASP A 22 34.32 8.33 -3.87
N VAL A 23 33.54 9.21 -3.25
CA VAL A 23 32.81 8.96 -2.00
C VAL A 23 31.36 8.55 -2.23
N LYS A 24 30.95 8.26 -3.47
CA LYS A 24 29.54 8.06 -3.83
C LYS A 24 28.87 6.94 -3.04
N ARG A 25 29.56 5.81 -2.89
CA ARG A 25 29.08 4.66 -2.10
C ARG A 25 29.04 4.95 -0.60
N LEU A 26 30.03 5.71 -0.09
CA LEU A 26 30.06 6.11 1.32
C LEU A 26 28.94 7.11 1.62
N SER A 27 28.71 8.07 0.73
CA SER A 27 27.60 9.02 0.83
C SER A 27 26.25 8.29 0.83
N GLN A 28 26.03 7.33 -0.07
CA GLN A 28 24.77 6.55 -0.07
C GLN A 28 24.48 5.85 1.27
N ILE A 29 25.52 5.42 1.99
CA ILE A 29 25.38 4.73 3.28
C ILE A 29 25.26 5.74 4.45
N LEU A 30 26.09 6.78 4.44
CA LEU A 30 26.26 7.69 5.56
C LEU A 30 25.25 8.85 5.54
N THR A 31 24.84 9.33 4.37
CA THR A 31 23.88 10.44 4.24
C THR A 31 22.56 10.16 4.97
N PRO A 32 21.91 8.99 4.83
CA PRO A 32 20.70 8.68 5.60
C PRO A 32 20.91 8.68 7.13
N MET A 33 22.10 8.28 7.58
CA MET A 33 22.45 8.26 9.00
C MET A 33 22.67 9.68 9.56
N ILE A 34 23.38 10.53 8.82
CA ILE A 34 23.62 11.94 9.17
C ILE A 34 22.29 12.70 9.22
N GLU A 35 21.43 12.51 8.20
CA GLU A 35 20.11 13.14 8.15
C GLU A 35 19.20 12.70 9.30
N ASN A 36 19.24 11.42 9.68
CA ASN A 36 18.46 10.91 10.81
C ASN A 36 18.90 11.53 12.15
N GLU A 37 20.20 11.64 12.41
CA GLU A 37 20.71 12.27 13.63
C GLU A 37 20.40 13.78 13.68
N LYS A 38 20.57 14.50 12.57
CA LYS A 38 20.15 15.91 12.46
C LYS A 38 18.65 16.08 12.68
N ALA A 39 17.83 15.16 12.15
CA ALA A 39 16.39 15.17 12.36
C ALA A 39 16.01 14.88 13.83
N LYS A 40 16.77 14.04 14.55
CA LYS A 40 16.57 13.83 16.00
C LYS A 40 16.91 15.08 16.80
N GLU A 41 18.07 15.69 16.56
CA GLU A 41 18.49 16.92 17.25
C GLU A 41 17.48 18.05 17.04
N PHE A 42 17.01 18.22 15.80
CA PHE A 42 15.96 19.19 15.45
C PHE A 42 14.67 18.97 16.27
N LYS A 43 14.27 17.70 16.47
CA LYS A 43 13.06 17.34 17.24
C LYS A 43 13.25 17.61 18.73
N GLU A 44 14.38 17.21 19.29
CA GLU A 44 14.68 17.36 20.72
C GLU A 44 14.79 18.82 21.14
N LYS A 45 15.55 19.64 20.39
CA LYS A 45 15.72 21.07 20.68
C LYS A 45 14.39 21.82 20.72
N ARG A 46 13.42 21.42 19.89
CA ARG A 46 12.11 22.08 19.80
C ARG A 46 10.99 21.35 20.56
N LYS A 47 11.30 20.25 21.24
CA LYS A 47 10.31 19.38 21.92
C LYS A 47 9.15 18.96 21.01
N ILE A 48 9.39 18.81 19.70
CA ILE A 48 8.34 18.52 18.71
C ILE A 48 8.09 17.01 18.67
N LYS A 49 6.83 16.59 18.87
CA LYS A 49 6.37 15.21 18.67
C LYS A 49 5.77 15.06 17.27
N TYR A 50 6.53 14.51 16.33
CA TYR A 50 6.08 14.18 14.96
C TYR A 50 5.33 12.84 14.89
N SER A 51 4.37 12.60 15.80
CA SER A 51 3.62 11.33 15.83
C SER A 51 2.87 11.05 14.53
N TRP A 52 2.45 12.10 13.83
CA TRP A 52 1.76 12.04 12.54
C TRP A 52 2.68 11.65 11.37
N GLY A 53 4.01 11.75 11.49
CA GLY A 53 4.92 11.34 10.43
C GLY A 53 4.93 9.82 10.17
N LYS A 54 4.38 9.03 11.10
CA LYS A 54 4.19 7.57 10.92
C LYS A 54 2.84 7.22 10.30
N PHE A 55 1.92 8.19 10.23
CA PHE A 55 0.60 7.99 9.68
C PHE A 55 0.65 8.32 8.19
N ASP A 56 0.27 7.36 7.36
CA ASP A 56 0.09 7.55 5.93
C ASP A 56 -1.42 7.67 5.65
N PRO A 57 -1.92 8.89 5.39
CA PRO A 57 -3.34 9.10 5.13
C PRO A 57 -3.82 8.38 3.87
N VAL A 58 -2.99 8.34 2.82
CA VAL A 58 -3.36 7.76 1.52
C VAL A 58 -3.50 6.26 1.65
N LYS A 59 -2.48 5.59 2.22
CA LYS A 59 -2.51 4.14 2.44
C LYS A 59 -3.65 3.71 3.37
N THR A 60 -3.95 4.52 4.39
CA THR A 60 -5.07 4.24 5.31
C THR A 60 -6.41 4.30 4.61
N ILE A 61 -6.62 5.29 3.74
CA ILE A 61 -7.85 5.45 2.96
C ILE A 61 -8.01 4.34 1.91
N SER A 62 -6.92 3.88 1.29
CA SER A 62 -6.95 2.75 0.38
C SER A 62 -7.43 1.47 1.07
N ARG A 63 -6.94 1.19 2.29
CA ARG A 63 -7.41 0.05 3.11
C ARG A 63 -8.90 0.14 3.45
N ILE A 64 -9.39 1.34 3.76
CA ILE A 64 -10.82 1.57 3.97
C ILE A 64 -11.61 1.31 2.68
N SER A 65 -11.00 1.57 1.51
CA SER A 65 -11.64 1.31 0.23
C SER A 65 -11.75 -0.18 -0.11
N GLU A 66 -10.82 -1.01 0.36
CA GLU A 66 -10.90 -2.47 0.20
C GLU A 66 -12.15 -3.04 0.89
N ILE A 67 -12.60 -2.42 2.00
CA ILE A 67 -13.85 -2.79 2.68
C ILE A 67 -15.07 -2.57 1.76
N PHE A 68 -15.03 -1.61 0.84
CA PHE A 68 -16.13 -1.37 -0.10
C PHE A 68 -16.32 -2.52 -1.10
N ASN A 69 -15.27 -3.31 -1.34
CA ASN A 69 -15.35 -4.47 -2.23
C ASN A 69 -15.93 -5.71 -1.55
N ALA A 70 -16.28 -5.63 -0.26
CA ALA A 70 -16.77 -6.78 0.50
C ALA A 70 -18.05 -7.39 -0.10
N GLU A 71 -18.94 -6.58 -0.67
CA GLU A 71 -20.13 -7.08 -1.37
C GLU A 71 -19.74 -7.91 -2.59
N THR A 72 -18.94 -7.33 -3.49
CA THR A 72 -18.50 -7.98 -4.72
C THR A 72 -17.75 -9.28 -4.43
N LEU A 73 -16.81 -9.25 -3.49
CA LEU A 73 -16.06 -10.44 -3.08
C LEU A 73 -16.96 -11.51 -2.45
N PHE A 74 -17.99 -11.11 -1.70
CA PHE A 74 -18.99 -12.04 -1.17
C PHE A 74 -19.78 -12.69 -2.29
N GLU A 75 -20.25 -11.91 -3.28
CA GLU A 75 -21.01 -12.41 -4.43
C GLU A 75 -20.18 -13.39 -5.28
N GLU A 76 -18.94 -13.03 -5.60
CA GLU A 76 -18.00 -13.88 -6.35
C GLU A 76 -17.75 -15.20 -5.64
N ALA A 77 -17.40 -15.17 -4.36
CA ALA A 77 -17.13 -16.39 -3.60
C ALA A 77 -18.39 -17.25 -3.39
N SER A 78 -19.56 -16.62 -3.25
CA SER A 78 -20.84 -17.36 -3.16
C SER A 78 -21.18 -18.04 -4.49
N TYR A 79 -20.90 -17.37 -5.61
CA TYR A 79 -21.06 -17.96 -6.94
C TYR A 79 -20.10 -19.15 -7.12
N GLU A 80 -18.83 -19.00 -6.80
CA GLU A 80 -17.84 -20.09 -6.86
C GLU A 80 -18.24 -21.28 -5.99
N GLU A 81 -18.69 -21.03 -4.75
CA GLU A 81 -19.17 -22.08 -3.84
C GLU A 81 -20.34 -22.86 -4.44
N SER A 82 -21.29 -22.16 -5.06
CA SER A 82 -22.44 -22.76 -5.73
C SER A 82 -22.05 -23.59 -6.96
N VAL A 83 -21.20 -23.05 -7.84
CA VAL A 83 -20.72 -23.74 -9.04
C VAL A 83 -19.97 -25.02 -8.67
N LEU A 84 -19.03 -24.93 -7.72
CA LEU A 84 -18.24 -26.09 -7.28
C LEU A 84 -19.09 -27.11 -6.53
N ASN A 85 -20.17 -26.68 -5.87
CA ASN A 85 -21.15 -27.59 -5.28
C ASN A 85 -21.93 -28.37 -6.37
N ASN A 86 -22.32 -27.70 -7.44
CA ASN A 86 -22.98 -28.36 -8.57
C ASN A 86 -22.03 -29.34 -9.26
N GLU A 87 -20.79 -28.95 -9.52
CA GLU A 87 -19.79 -29.85 -10.12
C GLU A 87 -19.47 -31.05 -9.21
N THR A 88 -19.51 -30.85 -7.89
CA THR A 88 -19.41 -31.96 -6.93
C THR A 88 -20.54 -32.96 -7.14
N ASN A 89 -21.78 -32.50 -7.30
CA ASN A 89 -22.94 -33.36 -7.52
C ASN A 89 -22.87 -34.07 -8.87
N ASP A 90 -22.42 -33.39 -9.92
CA ASP A 90 -22.24 -34.00 -11.24
C ASP A 90 -21.28 -35.20 -11.20
N ILE A 91 -20.14 -35.05 -10.51
CA ILE A 91 -19.19 -36.16 -10.35
C ILE A 91 -19.75 -37.27 -9.47
N LEU A 92 -20.53 -36.95 -8.44
CA LEU A 92 -21.22 -37.97 -7.64
C LEU A 92 -22.23 -38.75 -8.49
N HIS A 93 -22.98 -38.07 -9.36
CA HIS A 93 -23.88 -38.74 -10.29
C HIS A 93 -23.14 -39.61 -11.31
N VAL A 94 -21.94 -39.22 -11.75
CA VAL A 94 -21.08 -40.08 -12.57
C VAL A 94 -20.75 -41.39 -11.83
N PHE A 95 -20.40 -41.33 -10.55
CA PHE A 95 -20.16 -42.54 -9.74
C PHE A 95 -21.41 -43.38 -9.49
N GLU A 96 -22.60 -42.76 -9.45
CA GLU A 96 -23.87 -43.46 -9.20
C GLU A 96 -24.45 -44.13 -10.45
N LEU A 97 -24.27 -43.52 -11.62
CA LEU A 97 -25.04 -43.85 -12.83
C LEU A 97 -24.22 -44.55 -13.93
N LEU A 98 -22.89 -44.43 -13.91
CA LEU A 98 -22.03 -44.97 -14.97
C LEU A 98 -21.21 -46.15 -14.48
N ASP A 99 -21.02 -47.14 -15.36
CA ASP A 99 -20.03 -48.20 -15.17
C ASP A 99 -18.65 -47.66 -15.57
N LEU A 100 -17.81 -47.39 -14.58
CA LEU A 100 -16.47 -46.83 -14.77
C LEU A 100 -15.40 -47.91 -14.71
N SER A 101 -14.37 -47.79 -15.55
CA SER A 101 -13.12 -48.52 -15.37
C SER A 101 -12.35 -48.03 -14.13
N ASP A 102 -11.40 -48.83 -13.65
CA ASP A 102 -10.57 -48.46 -12.49
C ASP A 102 -9.79 -47.15 -12.70
N ASP A 103 -9.30 -46.92 -13.92
CA ASP A 103 -8.57 -45.70 -14.29
C ASP A 103 -9.49 -44.47 -14.28
N GLU A 104 -10.70 -44.58 -14.85
CA GLU A 104 -11.70 -43.50 -14.83
C GLU A 104 -12.15 -43.19 -13.39
N LEU A 105 -12.36 -44.22 -12.58
CA LEU A 105 -12.73 -44.07 -11.17
C LEU A 105 -11.65 -43.29 -10.41
N LEU A 106 -10.37 -43.63 -10.63
CA LEU A 106 -9.25 -42.93 -10.02
C LEU A 106 -9.20 -41.45 -10.44
N ASP A 107 -9.43 -41.14 -11.70
CA ASP A 107 -9.38 -39.77 -12.22
C ASP A 107 -10.55 -38.92 -11.71
N TYR A 108 -11.77 -39.44 -11.73
CA TYR A 108 -12.91 -38.76 -11.12
C TYR A 108 -12.74 -38.58 -9.60
N ALA A 109 -12.12 -39.53 -8.90
CA ALA A 109 -11.88 -39.41 -7.47
C ALA A 109 -10.86 -38.29 -7.15
N LYS A 110 -9.80 -38.15 -7.95
CA LYS A 110 -8.86 -37.03 -7.85
C LYS A 110 -9.55 -35.70 -8.13
N LYS A 111 -10.34 -35.62 -9.20
CA LYS A 111 -11.08 -34.41 -9.58
C LYS A 111 -12.06 -33.99 -8.48
N LEU A 112 -12.82 -34.95 -7.92
CA LEU A 112 -13.75 -34.71 -6.82
C LEU A 112 -13.04 -34.15 -5.58
N ARG A 113 -11.87 -34.69 -5.24
CA ARG A 113 -11.07 -34.19 -4.11
C ARG A 113 -10.66 -32.74 -4.32
N GLU A 114 -10.18 -32.40 -5.51
CA GLU A 114 -9.76 -31.04 -5.85
C GLU A 114 -10.92 -30.04 -5.76
N ILE A 115 -12.05 -30.33 -6.41
CA ILE A 115 -13.25 -29.47 -6.38
C ILE A 115 -13.72 -29.26 -4.95
N LYS A 116 -13.78 -30.33 -4.13
CA LYS A 116 -14.20 -30.20 -2.72
C LYS A 116 -13.26 -29.32 -1.90
N GLN A 117 -11.96 -29.31 -2.20
CA GLN A 117 -11.00 -28.41 -1.55
C GLN A 117 -11.25 -26.95 -1.94
N TYR A 118 -11.43 -26.65 -3.22
CA TYR A 118 -11.74 -25.30 -3.68
C TYR A 118 -13.09 -24.81 -3.15
N ARG A 119 -14.13 -25.66 -3.20
CA ARG A 119 -15.45 -25.33 -2.66
C ARG A 119 -15.37 -24.97 -1.18
N ARG A 120 -14.56 -25.70 -0.40
CA ARG A 120 -14.36 -25.40 1.01
C ARG A 120 -13.68 -24.06 1.22
N ARG A 121 -12.65 -23.71 0.43
CA ARG A 121 -12.04 -22.37 0.49
C ARG A 121 -13.05 -21.26 0.20
N ALA A 122 -13.87 -21.42 -0.85
CA ALA A 122 -14.93 -20.46 -1.19
C ALA A 122 -15.95 -20.33 -0.05
N LYS A 123 -16.43 -21.47 0.48
CA LYS A 123 -17.36 -21.50 1.61
C LYS A 123 -16.79 -20.82 2.86
N ASP A 124 -15.56 -21.17 3.24
CA ASP A 124 -14.90 -20.61 4.42
C ASP A 124 -14.73 -19.08 4.26
N PHE A 125 -14.39 -18.62 3.06
CA PHE A 125 -14.31 -17.20 2.76
C PHE A 125 -15.67 -16.49 2.84
N VAL A 126 -16.73 -17.09 2.29
CA VAL A 126 -18.12 -16.60 2.42
C VAL A 126 -18.53 -16.45 3.89
N GLU A 127 -18.17 -17.41 4.74
CA GLU A 127 -18.43 -17.32 6.18
C GLU A 127 -17.66 -16.17 6.84
N ILE A 128 -16.38 -15.99 6.49
CA ILE A 128 -15.53 -14.94 7.04
C ILE A 128 -15.97 -13.53 6.60
N ILE A 129 -16.33 -13.34 5.32
CA ILE A 129 -16.62 -12.02 4.76
C ILE A 129 -18.05 -11.55 5.03
N ARG A 130 -18.98 -12.47 5.38
CA ARG A 130 -20.39 -12.17 5.63
C ARG A 130 -20.62 -11.04 6.66
N PRO A 131 -20.03 -11.05 7.87
CA PRO A 131 -20.22 -9.95 8.82
C PRO A 131 -19.77 -8.59 8.27
N LEU A 132 -18.71 -8.58 7.47
CA LEU A 132 -18.20 -7.35 6.84
C LEU A 132 -19.16 -6.85 5.77
N ARG A 133 -19.66 -7.76 4.93
CA ARG A 133 -20.66 -7.49 3.89
C ARG A 133 -21.94 -6.92 4.49
N ASP A 134 -22.44 -7.53 5.57
CA ASP A 134 -23.66 -7.11 6.24
C ASP A 134 -23.50 -5.68 6.81
N TYR A 135 -22.38 -5.41 7.49
CA TYR A 135 -22.07 -4.08 7.99
C TYR A 135 -22.00 -3.01 6.88
N VAL A 136 -21.35 -3.33 5.77
CA VAL A 136 -21.24 -2.46 4.57
C VAL A 136 -22.63 -2.15 4.03
N ASN A 137 -23.51 -3.15 3.93
CA ASN A 137 -24.86 -2.98 3.42
C ASN A 137 -25.76 -2.14 4.32
N GLU A 138 -25.63 -2.27 5.64
CA GLU A 138 -26.35 -1.45 6.61
C GLU A 138 -25.86 0.00 6.61
N ASN A 139 -24.58 0.23 6.29
CA ASN A 139 -23.92 1.52 6.45
C ASN A 139 -23.57 2.22 5.12
N LYS A 140 -24.31 1.97 4.03
CA LYS A 140 -24.04 2.54 2.68
C LYS A 140 -23.79 4.06 2.66
N GLN A 141 -24.48 4.81 3.51
CA GLN A 141 -24.29 6.27 3.64
C GLN A 141 -22.90 6.63 4.20
N VAL A 142 -22.39 5.86 5.16
CA VAL A 142 -21.04 6.04 5.71
C VAL A 142 -20.00 5.78 4.63
N LEU A 143 -20.21 4.73 3.82
CA LEU A 143 -19.31 4.38 2.72
C LEU A 143 -19.24 5.51 1.67
N LYS A 144 -20.39 6.07 1.30
CA LYS A 144 -20.44 7.22 0.38
C LYS A 144 -19.65 8.42 0.93
N LYS A 145 -19.79 8.72 2.22
CA LYS A 145 -19.03 9.81 2.86
C LYS A 145 -17.53 9.52 2.87
N LEU A 146 -17.12 8.28 3.15
CA LEU A 146 -15.72 7.87 3.11
C LEU A 146 -15.12 7.95 1.70
N GLY A 147 -15.87 7.60 0.66
CA GLY A 147 -15.46 7.81 -0.74
C GLY A 147 -15.20 9.28 -1.06
N ASN A 148 -16.02 10.20 -0.53
CA ASN A 148 -15.78 11.63 -0.68
C ASN A 148 -14.52 12.09 0.08
N VAL A 149 -14.30 11.59 1.30
CA VAL A 149 -13.08 11.86 2.08
C VAL A 149 -11.83 11.40 1.32
N ARG A 150 -11.90 10.24 0.67
CA ARG A 150 -10.83 9.75 -0.20
C ARG A 150 -10.53 10.71 -1.33
N ALA A 151 -11.54 11.05 -2.13
CA ALA A 151 -11.36 11.94 -3.28
C ALA A 151 -10.78 13.30 -2.84
N GLU A 152 -11.24 13.83 -1.71
CA GLU A 152 -10.71 15.08 -1.18
C GLU A 152 -9.26 14.95 -0.71
N THR A 153 -8.89 13.84 -0.07
CA THR A 153 -7.52 13.59 0.37
C THR A 153 -6.57 13.47 -0.84
N GLU A 154 -6.98 12.75 -1.89
CA GLU A 154 -6.22 12.64 -3.14
C GLU A 154 -6.03 14.01 -3.80
N ARG A 155 -7.07 14.88 -3.82
CA ARG A 155 -6.93 16.26 -4.31
C ARG A 155 -5.97 17.09 -3.48
N ILE A 156 -6.02 16.96 -2.15
CA ILE A 156 -5.12 17.69 -1.24
C ILE A 156 -3.68 17.25 -1.50
N VAL A 157 -3.42 15.95 -1.60
CA VAL A 157 -2.09 15.41 -1.90
C VAL A 157 -1.57 15.95 -3.22
N ALA A 158 -2.34 15.82 -4.31
CA ALA A 158 -1.96 16.34 -5.63
C ALA A 158 -1.69 17.86 -5.60
N ARG A 159 -2.49 18.63 -4.87
CA ARG A 159 -2.27 20.08 -4.70
C ARG A 159 -1.00 20.38 -3.90
N LEU A 160 -0.68 19.59 -2.88
CA LEU A 160 0.50 19.76 -2.04
C LEU A 160 1.79 19.40 -2.79
N GLU A 161 1.77 18.33 -3.58
CA GLU A 161 2.87 17.93 -4.47
C GLU A 161 3.18 19.04 -5.48
N ASN A 162 2.13 19.60 -6.11
CA ASN A 162 2.27 20.67 -7.09
C ASN A 162 2.38 22.08 -6.48
N ARG A 163 2.55 22.20 -5.15
CA ARG A 163 2.56 23.50 -4.48
C ARG A 163 3.82 24.28 -4.83
N GLN A 164 3.63 25.37 -5.58
CA GLN A 164 4.63 26.39 -5.82
C GLN A 164 4.36 27.62 -4.96
N TYR A 165 5.39 28.09 -4.25
CA TYR A 165 5.31 29.34 -3.52
C TYR A 165 5.65 30.49 -4.46
N LYS A 166 4.73 31.44 -4.61
CA LYS A 166 4.97 32.71 -5.29
C LYS A 166 5.19 33.80 -4.24
N PRO A 167 6.38 34.43 -4.17
CA PRO A 167 6.64 35.55 -3.27
C PRO A 167 5.63 36.68 -3.49
N ARG A 168 5.07 37.21 -2.40
CA ARG A 168 4.03 38.26 -2.46
C ARG A 168 4.56 39.68 -2.36
N VAL A 169 5.76 39.85 -1.81
CA VAL A 169 6.32 41.17 -1.45
C VAL A 169 7.66 41.40 -2.15
N ASP A 170 8.56 40.43 -2.08
CA ASP A 170 9.84 40.49 -2.79
C ASP A 170 9.80 39.62 -4.05
N THR A 171 9.49 40.26 -5.17
CA THR A 171 9.37 39.62 -6.49
C THR A 171 10.71 39.14 -7.06
N THR A 172 11.85 39.59 -6.52
CA THR A 172 13.17 39.13 -6.96
C THR A 172 13.42 37.66 -6.63
N LEU A 173 12.74 37.14 -5.60
CA LEU A 173 12.83 35.74 -5.17
C LEU A 173 12.06 34.79 -6.09
N GLU A 174 11.23 35.28 -7.01
CA GLU A 174 10.39 34.44 -7.87
C GLU A 174 11.24 33.50 -8.75
N HIS A 175 12.40 33.96 -9.22
CA HIS A 175 13.35 33.14 -9.96
C HIS A 175 13.98 32.03 -9.09
N ALA A 176 14.25 32.31 -7.80
CA ALA A 176 14.79 31.33 -6.87
C ALA A 176 13.78 30.21 -6.58
N PHE A 177 12.50 30.55 -6.39
CA PHE A 177 11.44 29.55 -6.17
C PHE A 177 11.13 28.72 -7.42
N LYS A 178 11.15 29.32 -8.63
CA LYS A 178 10.99 28.59 -9.90
C LYS A 178 12.13 27.60 -10.17
N LYS A 179 13.38 27.99 -9.85
CA LYS A 179 14.54 27.10 -9.97
C LYS A 179 14.47 25.92 -8.98
N ALA A 180 13.90 26.13 -7.80
CA ALA A 180 13.72 25.09 -6.80
C ALA A 180 12.55 24.13 -7.10
N SER A 181 11.49 24.58 -7.80
CA SER A 181 10.39 23.70 -8.21
C SER A 181 10.79 22.68 -9.27
N GLY A 182 11.66 23.03 -10.23
CA GLY A 182 12.11 22.10 -11.27
C GLY A 182 13.07 20.99 -10.81
N LYS A 183 13.54 21.02 -9.56
CA LYS A 183 14.39 19.95 -8.97
C LYS A 183 13.59 18.88 -8.21
N ARG A 184 12.38 19.19 -7.75
CA ARG A 184 11.58 18.28 -6.91
C ARG A 184 11.04 17.06 -7.68
N ASP A 185 10.89 17.17 -9.00
CA ASP A 185 10.40 16.07 -9.85
C ASP A 185 11.37 14.88 -9.95
N VAL A 186 12.63 15.03 -9.51
CA VAL A 186 13.66 13.98 -9.63
C VAL A 186 13.80 13.12 -8.35
N GLU A 187 13.38 13.60 -7.18
CA GLU A 187 13.61 12.92 -5.89
C GLU A 187 12.39 12.16 -5.34
N LEU A 188 11.18 12.37 -5.89
CA LEU A 188 9.94 11.72 -5.42
C LEU A 188 9.68 10.33 -6.02
N HIS A 189 10.63 9.75 -6.76
CA HIS A 189 10.52 8.42 -7.37
C HIS A 189 11.40 7.34 -6.72
N MET A 190 11.97 7.59 -5.53
CA MET A 190 12.80 6.60 -4.81
C MET A 190 12.23 6.14 -3.48
N VAL A 191 10.91 5.93 -3.42
CA VAL A 191 10.30 5.06 -2.40
C VAL A 191 9.33 4.12 -3.11
N GLN A 192 9.88 3.03 -3.64
CA GLN A 192 9.14 1.81 -4.00
C GLN A 192 9.47 0.72 -2.99
#